data_AF-A0A817THV2-F1
#
_entry.id   AF-A0A817THV2-F1
#
_cell.length_a   1.000
_cell.length_b   1.000
_cell.length_c   1.000
_cell.angle_alpha   90.00
_cell.angle_beta   90.00
_cell.angle_gamma   90.00
#
_symmetry.space_group_name_H-M   'P 1'
#
loop_
_entity.id
_entity.type
_entity.pdbx_description
1 polymer ?
#
loop_
_entity_poly.entity_id
_entity_poly.type
_entity_poly.pdbx_seq_one_letter_code
_entity_poly.pdbx_strand_id
1 'polypeptide(L)'
;MLEKYRISLTKVKYFVLDQTDQSSGLPSKYERFTFIFSATFSDRVRILAQHFIRGNYIFLVVGKPDATNEDIAQTIEEVPNAFKKDRIFQLLE
;
A
#
# COMPACT_ATOMS: atom_id res chain seq x y z
N MET A 1 -12.46 15.43 -6.65
CA MET A 1 -13.85 14.93 -6.57
C MET A 1 -14.05 14.02 -7.77
N LEU A 2 -13.85 12.70 -7.61
CA LEU A 2 -13.95 11.73 -8.71
C LEU A 2 -15.38 11.74 -9.27
N GLU A 3 -15.53 11.84 -10.58
CA GLU A 3 -16.81 11.73 -11.28
C GLU A 3 -17.46 10.38 -10.93
N LYS A 4 -18.38 10.41 -9.96
CA LYS A 4 -19.36 9.34 -9.79
C LYS A 4 -20.21 9.30 -11.07
N TYR A 5 -20.70 8.12 -11.46
CA TYR A 5 -21.81 7.90 -12.40
C TYR A 5 -21.54 7.47 -13.86
N ARG A 6 -20.29 7.20 -14.31
CA ARG A 6 -20.10 6.52 -15.62
C ARG A 6 -20.09 5.00 -15.55
N ILE A 7 -19.66 4.43 -14.42
CA ILE A 7 -19.48 2.99 -14.25
C ILE A 7 -20.09 2.59 -12.91
N SER A 8 -21.01 1.63 -12.95
CA SER A 8 -21.54 1.00 -11.74
C SER A 8 -20.59 -0.09 -11.26
N LEU A 9 -20.31 -0.11 -9.95
CA LEU A 9 -19.51 -1.14 -9.31
C LEU A 9 -20.36 -2.27 -8.69
N THR A 10 -21.69 -2.21 -8.81
CA THR A 10 -22.63 -3.12 -8.12
C THR A 10 -22.55 -4.58 -8.56
N LYS A 11 -21.83 -4.90 -9.64
CA LYS A 11 -21.64 -6.27 -10.15
C LYS A 11 -20.20 -6.76 -10.00
N VAL A 12 -19.34 -6.04 -9.28
CA VAL A 12 -17.94 -6.40 -9.07
C VAL A 12 -17.84 -7.71 -8.29
N LYS A 13 -17.24 -8.74 -8.91
CA LYS A 13 -16.96 -10.04 -8.28
C LYS A 13 -15.56 -10.11 -7.66
N TYR A 14 -14.62 -9.33 -8.20
CA TYR A 14 -13.22 -9.31 -7.79
C TYR A 14 -12.78 -7.86 -7.63
N PHE A 15 -12.27 -7.54 -6.44
CA PHE A 15 -11.77 -6.22 -6.11
C PHE A 15 -10.32 -6.33 -5.68
N VAL A 16 -9.42 -5.65 -6.38
CA VAL A 16 -7.99 -5.64 -6.09
C VAL A 16 -7.63 -4.23 -5.64
N LEU A 17 -6.98 -4.14 -4.50
CA LEU A 17 -6.50 -2.89 -3.91
C LEU A 17 -4.97 -2.85 -3.96
N ASP A 18 -4.45 -1.78 -4.53
CA ASP A 18 -3.06 -1.37 -4.42
C ASP A 18 -3.00 -0.03 -3.68
N GLN A 19 -2.53 -0.08 -2.43
CA GLN A 19 -2.16 1.03 -1.52
C GLN A 19 -3.17 2.20 -1.28
N THR A 20 -4.36 2.21 -1.88
CA THR A 20 -5.33 3.31 -1.79
C THR A 20 -6.71 2.82 -1.38
N ASP A 21 -7.53 3.72 -0.84
CA ASP A 21 -8.63 3.37 0.08
C ASP A 21 -10.03 3.86 -0.32
N GLN A 22 -10.23 4.34 -1.55
CA GLN A 22 -11.52 4.94 -1.92
C GLN A 22 -12.26 4.13 -2.97
N SER A 23 -13.25 3.37 -2.51
CA SER A 23 -14.27 2.76 -3.37
C SER A 23 -15.64 2.76 -2.68
N SER A 24 -16.68 3.14 -3.42
CA SER A 24 -18.06 3.18 -2.93
C SER A 24 -18.98 2.50 -3.95
N GLY A 25 -20.06 1.87 -3.49
CA GLY A 25 -21.00 1.15 -4.38
C GLY A 25 -20.53 -0.25 -4.79
N LEU A 26 -19.53 -0.79 -4.10
CA LEU A 26 -19.17 -2.21 -4.19
C LEU A 26 -20.24 -3.08 -3.51
N PRO A 27 -20.45 -4.31 -3.99
CA PRO A 27 -21.20 -5.33 -3.26
C PRO A 27 -20.61 -5.58 -1.88
N SER A 28 -21.39 -6.25 -1.03
CA SER A 28 -20.91 -6.70 0.27
C SER A 28 -19.61 -7.47 0.11
N LYS A 29 -18.67 -7.33 1.06
CA LYS A 29 -17.41 -8.09 1.06
C LYS A 29 -17.63 -9.62 1.11
N TYR A 30 -18.83 -10.07 1.46
CA TYR A 30 -19.23 -11.47 1.43
C TYR A 30 -19.72 -11.95 0.05
N GLU A 31 -20.03 -11.04 -0.86
CA GLU A 31 -20.54 -11.33 -2.22
C GLU A 31 -19.45 -11.18 -3.30
N ARG A 32 -18.27 -10.71 -2.91
CA ARG A 32 -17.11 -10.51 -3.79
C ARG A 32 -15.82 -11.01 -3.15
N PHE A 33 -14.80 -11.26 -3.96
CA PHE A 33 -13.44 -11.51 -3.49
C PHE A 33 -12.67 -10.20 -3.44
N THR A 34 -11.89 -10.02 -2.37
CA THR A 34 -10.99 -8.86 -2.21
C THR A 34 -9.56 -9.37 -2.09
N PHE A 35 -8.66 -8.77 -2.86
CA PHE A 35 -7.22 -8.95 -2.72
C PHE A 35 -6.59 -7.61 -2.37
N ILE A 36 -5.68 -7.61 -1.38
CA ILE A 36 -4.88 -6.45 -1.03
C ILE A 36 -3.42 -6.85 -1.21
N PHE A 37 -2.69 -6.08 -2.00
CA PHE A 37 -1.24 -6.22 -2.15
C PHE A 37 -0.57 -4.99 -1.54
N SER A 38 0.47 -5.23 -0.74
CA SER A 38 1.26 -4.17 -0.14
C SER A 38 2.66 -4.68 0.18
N ALA A 39 3.67 -3.83 -0.01
CA ALA A 39 5.04 -4.11 0.40
C ALA A 39 5.26 -3.94 1.91
N THR A 40 4.34 -3.26 2.61
CA THR A 40 4.39 -3.03 4.06
C THR A 40 3.06 -3.35 4.70
N PHE A 41 3.06 -3.73 5.98
CA PHE A 41 1.81 -4.01 6.71
C PHE A 41 1.49 -2.96 7.77
N SER A 42 1.45 -1.70 7.33
CA SER A 42 1.10 -0.54 8.16
C SER A 42 -0.34 -0.60 8.68
N ASP A 43 -0.64 0.22 9.70
CA ASP A 43 -1.99 0.30 10.29
C ASP A 43 -3.07 0.68 9.27
N ARG A 44 -2.72 1.48 8.26
CA ARG A 44 -3.64 1.80 7.17
C ARG A 44 -4.05 0.55 6.39
N VAL A 45 -3.10 -0.34 6.08
CA VAL A 45 -3.39 -1.61 5.37
C VAL A 45 -4.25 -2.52 6.25
N ARG A 46 -4.02 -2.54 7.56
CA ARG A 46 -4.85 -3.31 8.51
C ARG A 46 -6.30 -2.83 8.52
N ILE A 47 -6.51 -1.51 8.55
CA ILE A 47 -7.84 -0.90 8.47
C ILE A 47 -8.52 -1.29 7.14
N LEU A 48 -7.78 -1.27 6.02
CA LEU A 48 -8.31 -1.69 4.73
C LEU A 48 -8.67 -3.17 4.69
N ALA A 49 -7.86 -4.03 5.29
CA ALA A 49 -8.13 -5.46 5.39
C ALA A 49 -9.43 -5.72 6.17
N GLN A 50 -9.60 -5.05 7.32
CA GLN A 50 -10.82 -5.15 8.12
C GLN A 50 -12.06 -4.65 7.36
N HIS A 51 -11.91 -3.57 6.61
CA HIS A 51 -13.02 -2.97 5.87
C HIS A 51 -13.42 -3.80 4.64
N PHE A 52 -12.46 -4.20 3.81
CA PHE A 52 -12.73 -4.79 2.49
C PHE A 52 -12.62 -6.31 2.42
N ILE A 53 -11.95 -6.98 3.35
CA ILE A 53 -11.77 -8.45 3.35
C ILE A 53 -12.71 -9.13 4.37
N ARG A 54 -13.11 -10.36 4.06
CA ARG A 54 -13.86 -11.26 4.96
C ARG A 54 -13.02 -11.65 6.18
N GLY A 55 -13.68 -12.03 7.28
CA GLY A 55 -13.01 -12.35 8.56
C GLY A 55 -12.10 -13.60 8.55
N ASN A 56 -12.16 -14.42 7.49
CA ASN A 56 -11.40 -15.67 7.34
C ASN A 56 -10.40 -15.60 6.18
N TYR A 57 -9.71 -14.47 6.04
CA TYR A 57 -8.77 -14.26 4.94
C TYR A 57 -7.43 -14.97 5.15
N ILE A 58 -6.78 -15.30 4.04
CA ILE A 58 -5.41 -15.80 4.04
C ILE A 58 -4.47 -14.61 4.05
N PHE A 59 -3.58 -14.56 5.04
CA PHE A 59 -2.47 -13.62 5.08
C PHE A 59 -1.20 -14.33 4.60
N LEU A 60 -0.59 -13.82 3.54
CA LEU A 60 0.62 -14.37 2.95
C LEU A 60 1.71 -13.29 2.93
N VAL A 61 2.91 -13.66 3.39
CA VAL A 61 4.09 -12.81 3.36
C VAL A 61 5.21 -13.55 2.63
N VAL A 62 5.92 -12.84 1.78
CA VAL A 62 7.17 -13.29 1.17
C VAL A 62 8.30 -12.44 1.75
N GLY A 63 9.30 -13.06 2.37
CA GLY A 63 10.38 -12.35 3.06
C GLY A 63 9.94 -11.77 4.42
N LYS A 64 10.63 -10.71 4.86
CA LYS A 64 10.34 -10.03 6.14
C LYS A 64 9.37 -8.86 5.91
N PRO A 65 8.21 -8.78 6.62
CA PRO A 65 7.11 -7.85 6.32
C PRO A 65 7.44 -6.36 6.28
N ASP A 66 8.52 -5.96 6.94
CA ASP A 66 8.98 -4.57 7.07
C ASP A 66 10.47 -4.44 6.73
N ALA A 67 11.05 -5.43 6.04
CA ALA A 67 12.40 -5.30 5.53
C ALA A 67 12.41 -4.47 4.25
N THR A 68 13.42 -3.62 4.12
CA THR A 68 13.76 -3.03 2.84
C THR A 68 14.20 -4.12 1.87
N ASN A 69 14.08 -3.84 0.57
CA ASN A 69 14.53 -4.77 -0.46
C ASN A 69 16.03 -5.08 -0.28
N GLU A 70 16.38 -6.38 -0.24
CA GLU A 70 17.75 -6.88 -0.11
C GLU A 70 18.63 -6.51 -1.32
N ASP A 71 18.01 -6.21 -2.45
CA ASP A 71 18.69 -5.75 -3.68
C ASP A 71 19.14 -4.27 -3.60
N ILE A 72 18.88 -3.58 -2.49
CA ILE A 72 19.24 -2.17 -2.30
C ILE A 72 20.32 -2.03 -1.23
N ALA A 73 21.51 -1.60 -1.64
CA ALA A 73 22.56 -1.16 -0.71
C ALA A 73 22.16 0.18 -0.07
N GLN A 74 22.12 0.23 1.26
CA GLN A 74 21.76 1.41 2.03
C GLN A 74 22.95 1.87 2.87
N THR A 75 23.33 3.15 2.72
CA THR A 75 24.40 3.78 3.51
C THR A 75 23.80 4.90 4.37
N ILE A 76 24.14 4.92 5.65
CA ILE A 76 23.73 5.99 6.58
C ILE A 76 24.96 6.84 6.89
N GLU A 77 24.84 8.15 6.66
CA GLU A 77 25.89 9.12 6.92
C GLU A 77 25.39 10.20 7.88
N GLU A 78 26.17 10.50 8.92
CA GLU A 78 25.87 11.58 9.85
C GLU A 78 26.32 12.91 9.26
N VAL A 79 25.37 13.81 9.01
CA VAL A 79 25.63 15.13 8.42
C VAL A 79 24.92 16.19 9.25
N PRO A 80 25.66 17.19 9.80
CA PRO A 80 25.03 18.31 10.48
C PRO A 80 24.08 19.05 9.53
N ASN A 81 22.95 19.55 10.06
CA ASN A 81 21.87 20.09 9.23
C ASN A 81 22.33 21.20 8.27
N ALA A 82 23.28 22.04 8.70
CA ALA A 82 23.86 23.11 7.89
C ALA A 82 24.58 22.60 6.63
N PHE A 83 25.14 21.38 6.65
CA PHE A 83 25.95 20.81 5.58
C PHE A 83 25.20 19.81 4.68
N LYS A 84 23.92 19.53 4.95
CA LYS A 84 23.13 18.57 4.16
C LYS A 84 23.03 18.96 2.69
N LYS A 85 22.91 20.25 2.38
CA LYS A 85 22.85 20.74 0.99
C LYS A 85 24.16 20.49 0.25
N ASP A 86 25.29 20.87 0.87
CA ASP A 86 26.62 20.67 0.30
C ASP A 86 26.89 19.18 0.08
N ARG A 87 26.49 18.33 1.03
CA ARG A 87 26.62 16.88 0.89
C ARG A 87 25.80 16.32 -0.26
N ILE A 88 24.58 16.81 -0.48
CA ILE A 88 23.76 16.42 -1.64
C ILE A 88 24.46 16.81 -2.94
N PHE A 89 25.06 18.00 -3.05
CA PHE A 89 25.81 18.38 -4.25
C PHE A 89 27.00 17.46 -4.50
N GLN A 90 27.76 17.11 -3.46
CA GLN A 90 28.87 16.14 -3.56
C GLN A 90 28.41 14.72 -3.97
N LEU A 91 27.16 14.33 -3.72
CA LEU A 91 26.60 13.03 -4.14
C LEU A 91 26.13 13.03 -5.60
N LEU A 92 25.91 14.21 -6.19
CA LEU A 92 25.41 14.36 -7.56
C LEU A 92 26.52 14.61 -8.59
N GLU A 93 27.74 14.92 -8.16
CA GLU A 93 28.96 14.96 -8.99
C GLU A 93 29.49 13.55 -9.26
#